data_AF-A0A975III5-F1
#
_entry.id   AF-A0A975III5-F1
#
_cell.length_a   1.000
_cell.length_b   1.000
_cell.length_c   1.000
_cell.angle_alpha   90.00
_cell.angle_beta   90.00
_cell.angle_gamma   90.00
#
_symmetry.space_group_name_H-M   'P 1'
#
loop_
_entity.id
_entity.type
_entity.pdbx_description
1 polymer ?
#
loop_
_entity_poly.entity_id
_entity_poly.type
_entity_poly.pdbx_seq_one_letter_code
_entity_poly.pdbx_strand_id
1 'polypeptide(L)' 'MTDTKPPLVNLEELMRGCKKVILQHGKRPYFLTITRRGNLILTSADDDSLFSEKNCHESYSPTGSKRTLR' A
#
# COMPACT_ATOMS: atom_id res chain seq x y z
N MET A 1 -34.19 -4.46 7.64
CA MET A 1 -32.88 -4.61 6.97
C MET A 1 -32.38 -3.20 6.74
N THR A 2 -31.44 -2.71 7.55
CA THR A 2 -30.97 -1.33 7.45
C THR A 2 -29.96 -1.23 6.31
N ASP A 3 -30.35 -0.58 5.23
CA ASP A 3 -29.50 -0.15 4.11
C ASP A 3 -28.40 0.78 4.64
N THR A 4 -27.34 0.20 5.19
CA THR A 4 -26.22 0.95 5.74
C THR A 4 -25.12 0.85 4.72
N LYS A 5 -24.93 1.92 3.94
CA LYS A 5 -23.87 2.02 2.95
C LYS A 5 -22.53 1.69 3.62
N PRO A 6 -21.68 0.85 3.01
CA PRO A 6 -20.37 0.57 3.56
C PRO A 6 -19.56 1.87 3.70
N PRO A 7 -18.67 1.94 4.71
CA PRO A 7 -17.82 3.10 4.91
C PRO A 7 -16.94 3.32 3.68
N LEU A 8 -16.83 4.58 3.26
CA LEU A 8 -15.90 4.99 2.21
C LEU A 8 -14.52 5.18 2.83
N VAL A 9 -13.50 4.60 2.21
CA VAL A 9 -12.10 4.74 2.62
C VAL A 9 -11.33 5.44 1.51
N ASN A 10 -10.62 6.51 1.85
CA ASN A 10 -9.70 7.18 0.92
C ASN A 10 -8.44 6.32 0.74
N LEU A 11 -8.21 5.87 -0.49
CA LEU A 11 -7.08 5.00 -0.82
C LEU A 11 -5.72 5.70 -0.68
N GLU A 12 -5.64 6.99 -1.02
CA GLU A 12 -4.39 7.76 -0.93
C GLU A 12 -3.90 7.87 0.51
N GLU A 13 -4.83 8.15 1.42
CA GLU A 13 -4.58 8.20 2.86
C GLU A 13 -4.24 6.82 3.44
N LEU A 14 -4.97 5.78 3.00
CA LEU A 14 -4.73 4.40 3.45
C LEU A 14 -3.33 3.91 3.05
N MET A 15 -2.89 4.22 1.83
CA MET A 15 -1.62 3.73 1.29
C MET A 15 -0.43 4.65 1.59
N ARG A 16 -0.65 5.90 2.04
CA ARG A 16 0.40 6.87 2.43
C ARG A 16 1.50 7.03 1.38
N GLY A 17 1.11 7.06 0.09
CA GLY A 17 2.05 7.17 -1.04
C GLY A 17 2.74 5.86 -1.45
N CYS A 18 2.53 4.76 -0.73
CA CYS A 18 3.04 3.45 -1.09
C CYS A 18 2.18 2.80 -2.18
N LYS A 19 2.80 1.92 -2.99
CA LYS A 19 2.06 1.14 -4.01
C LYS A 19 1.54 -0.20 -3.50
N LYS A 20 1.95 -0.62 -2.30
CA LYS A 20 1.61 -1.89 -1.66
C LYS A 20 1.43 -1.64 -0.17
N VAL A 21 0.33 -2.13 0.41
CA VAL A 21 0.06 -2.11 1.85
C VAL A 21 -0.40 -3.49 2.30
N ILE A 22 -0.12 -3.84 3.56
CA ILE A 22 -0.57 -5.08 4.19
C ILE A 22 -1.84 -4.78 4.97
N LEU A 23 -2.92 -5.50 4.65
CA LEU A 23 -4.18 -5.48 5.37
C LEU A 23 -4.26 -6.73 6.25
N GLN A 24 -4.33 -6.55 7.56
CA GLN A 24 -4.49 -7.64 8.51
C GLN A 24 -5.97 -7.97 8.70
N HIS A 25 -6.38 -9.21 8.47
CA HIS A 25 -7.72 -9.69 8.77
C HIS A 25 -7.65 -10.95 9.65
N GLY A 26 -7.82 -10.76 10.97
CA GLY A 26 -7.59 -11.81 11.95
C GLY A 26 -6.14 -12.27 11.92
N LYS A 27 -5.90 -13.56 11.62
CA LYS A 27 -4.56 -14.14 11.47
C LYS A 27 -4.03 -14.13 10.03
N ARG A 28 -4.87 -13.76 9.05
CA ARG A 28 -4.53 -13.80 7.62
C ARG A 28 -4.16 -12.40 7.12
N PRO A 29 -2.91 -12.19 6.70
CA PRO A 29 -2.53 -10.96 6.04
C PRO A 29 -2.92 -10.98 4.55
N TYR A 30 -3.21 -9.81 3.99
CA TYR A 30 -3.47 -9.60 2.57
C TYR A 30 -2.62 -8.44 2.06
N PHE A 31 -2.16 -8.53 0.83
CA PHE A 31 -1.55 -7.41 0.12
C PHE A 31 -2.59 -6.69 -0.71
N LEU A 32 -2.74 -5.39 -0.48
CA LEU A 32 -3.42 -4.50 -1.40
C LEU A 32 -2.34 -3.76 -2.21
N THR A 33 -2.37 -3.92 -3.53
CA THR A 33 -1.44 -3.26 -4.45
C THR A 33 -2.20 -2.40 -5.44
N ILE A 34 -1.75 -1.16 -5.66
CA ILE A 34 -2.25 -0.28 -6.72
C ILE A 34 -1.31 -0.37 -7.94
N THR A 35 -1.90 -0.64 -9.09
CA THR A 35 -1.18 -0.69 -10.37
C THR A 35 -0.91 0.71 -10.92
N ARG A 36 0.01 0.84 -11.88
CA ARG A 36 0.28 2.14 -12.55
C ARG A 36 -0.95 2.73 -13.27
N ARG A 37 -1.93 1.89 -13.62
CA ARG A 37 -3.19 2.29 -14.26
C ARG A 37 -4.29 2.64 -13.26
N GLY A 38 -4.04 2.56 -11.95
CA GLY A 38 -5.00 2.86 -10.90
C GLY A 38 -5.87 1.68 -10.45
N ASN A 39 -5.70 0.48 -11.03
CA ASN A 39 -6.42 -0.70 -10.58
C ASN A 39 -5.88 -1.24 -9.26
N LEU A 40 -6.76 -1.79 -8.44
CA LEU A 40 -6.44 -2.46 -7.17
C LEU A 40 -6.36 -3.98 -7.34
N ILE A 41 -5.36 -4.59 -6.71
CA ILE A 41 -5.18 -6.04 -6.64
C ILE A 41 -5.09 -6.41 -5.17
N LEU A 42 -5.96 -7.32 -4.72
CA LEU A 42 -5.90 -7.92 -3.39
C LEU A 42 -5.38 -9.35 -3.52
N THR A 43 -4.35 -9.70 -2.76
CA THR A 43 -3.75 -11.04 -2.79
C THR A 43 -3.55 -11.52 -1.36
N SER A 44 -3.83 -12.78 -1.06
CA SER A 44 -3.48 -13.38 0.23
C SER A 44 -1.97 -13.30 0.44
N ALA A 45 -1.55 -12.93 1.64
CA ALA A 45 -0.15 -12.93 2.07
C ALA A 45 0.15 -14.14 2.99
N ASP A 46 -0.69 -15.18 2.90
CA ASP A 46 -0.54 -16.44 3.64
C ASP A 46 0.71 -17.24 3.18
N ASP A 47 1.34 -16.86 2.06
CA ASP A 47 2.60 -17.41 1.58
C ASP A 47 3.78 -16.54 2.03
N ASP A 48 4.49 -16.98 3.07
CA ASP A 48 5.75 -16.40 3.57
C ASP A 48 6.86 -16.29 2.49
N SER A 49 6.68 -16.91 1.33
CA SER A 49 7.62 -16.92 0.21
C SER A 49 7.65 -15.61 -0.61
N LEU A 50 6.70 -14.68 -0.43
CA LEU A 50 6.61 -13.44 -1.21
C LEU A 50 7.23 -12.21 -0.52
N PHE A 51 7.73 -12.36 0.71
CA PHE A 51 8.41 -11.30 1.46
C PHE A 51 9.91 -11.25 1.14
N SER A 52 10.25 -10.84 -0.08
CA SER A 52 11.57 -10.22 -0.32
C SER A 52 11.47 -8.76 0.11
N GLU A 53 12.06 -8.39 1.24
CA GLU A 53 12.15 -7.04 1.86
C GLU A 53 12.72 -5.92 0.96
N LYS A 54 12.95 -6.17 -0.32
CA LYS A 54 13.70 -5.29 -1.22
C LYS A 54 12.96 -4.10 -1.81
N ASN A 55 11.75 -3.73 -1.38
CA ASN A 55 10.96 -2.76 -2.16
C ASN A 55 10.26 -1.61 -1.41
N CYS A 56 10.62 -1.32 -0.16
CA CYS A 56 9.99 -0.21 0.58
C CYS A 56 10.95 0.93 0.98
N HIS A 57 12.23 0.90 0.60
CA HIS A 57 13.21 1.92 1.02
C HIS A 57 13.73 2.84 -0.10
N GLU A 58 12.99 3.05 -1.19
CA GLU A 58 13.37 4.11 -2.11
C GLU A 58 12.16 4.67 -2.87
N SER A 59 11.65 5.79 -2.36
CA SER A 59 11.04 6.92 -3.08
C SER A 59 9.82 7.49 -2.35
N TYR A 60 10.05 8.25 -1.26
CA TYR A 60 9.29 9.46 -0.98
C TYR A 60 10.04 10.29 0.06
N SER A 61 10.85 11.25 -0.39
CA SER A 61 11.38 12.34 0.45
C SER A 61 10.45 13.54 0.28
N PRO A 62 9.72 13.99 1.31
CA PRO A 62 8.79 15.12 1.19
C PRO A 62 9.50 16.49 1.25
N THR A 63 10.83 16.57 1.21
CA THR A 63 11.57 17.83 1.25
C THR A 63 12.57 17.92 0.10
N GLY A 64 12.21 18.71 -0.91
CA GLY A 64 13.13 19.12 -1.96
C GLY A 64 14.22 20.04 -1.42
N SER A 65 15.35 19.49 -1.00
CA SER A 65 16.62 20.22 -0.91
C SER A 65 17.61 19.62 -1.90
N LYS A 66 17.69 20.21 -3.09
CA LYS A 66 18.76 19.92 -4.05
C LYS A 66 20.10 20.36 -3.44
N ARG A 67 20.92 19.41 -3.00
CA ARG A 67 22.35 19.66 -2.76
C ARG A 67 23.07 19.62 -4.11
N THR A 68 23.48 20.78 -4.58
CA THR A 68 24.45 20.95 -5.66
C THR A 68 25.81 20.47 -5.14
N LEU A 69 26.34 19.36 -5.66
CA LEU A 69 27.74 19.00 -5.46
C LEU A 69 28.60 19.89 -6.37
N ARG A 70 29.51 20.64 -5.75
CA ARG A 70 30.70 21.21 -6.39
C ARG A 70 31.79 20.16 -6.43
#